data_AF-A0A7C5XM72-F1
#
_entry.id   AF-A0A7C5XM72-F1
#
_cell.length_a   1.000
_cell.length_b   1.000
_cell.length_c   1.000
_cell.angle_alpha   90.00
_cell.angle_beta   90.00
_cell.angle_gamma   90.00
#
_symmetry.space_group_name_H-M   'P 1'
#
loop_
_entity.id
_entity.type
_entity.pdbx_description
1 polymer ?
#
loop_
_entity_poly.entity_id
_entity_poly.type
_entity_poly.pdbx_seq_one_letter_code
_entity_poly.pdbx_strand_id
1 'polypeptide(L)'
;MPIALERATRVIGILMHSFKEYIGLMELHGDVDIDRVLNVMRMFIGKIYQRPPLRSSVKRSLRVKEIYSIDVLESEGREVLFRVKCESGTYIRKLCHDVGLLVGVGAHMRELRRVAVAHLREDLFISTMHEVSEALYIWRKYGDDSLLRNVVVPGEFIVAHLPKVMVKDSAVDAIAHGAQLAVPGIAIFSNSIVKGCRVAIMTLKGELVAIGKAVMDSKEIERSEKGIAVEIERVVMEPNIYPRMWKRKQT
;
A
#
# COMPACT_ATOMS: atom_id res chain seq x y z
N MET A 1 10.00 4.06 4.52
CA MET A 1 8.79 4.84 4.14
C MET A 1 8.75 4.89 2.63
N PRO A 2 7.68 4.44 1.94
CA PRO A 2 7.65 4.50 0.49
C PRO A 2 7.61 5.95 0.00
N ILE A 3 8.49 6.31 -0.94
CA ILE A 3 8.53 7.61 -1.61
C ILE A 3 8.38 7.35 -3.11
N ALA A 4 7.29 7.84 -3.69
CA ALA A 4 7.08 7.72 -5.12
C ALA A 4 7.70 8.91 -5.85
N LEU A 5 8.37 8.64 -6.98
CA LEU A 5 8.98 9.65 -7.83
C LEU A 5 8.20 9.78 -9.14
N GLU A 6 8.14 10.99 -9.67
CA GLU A 6 7.57 11.31 -10.99
C GLU A 6 6.22 10.60 -11.26
N ARG A 7 6.15 9.75 -12.28
CA ARG A 7 4.93 9.04 -12.71
C ARG A 7 4.37 8.10 -11.65
N ALA A 8 5.21 7.54 -10.78
CA ALA A 8 4.79 6.62 -9.73
C ALA A 8 3.93 7.32 -8.66
N THR A 9 4.02 8.66 -8.54
CA THR A 9 3.19 9.44 -7.61
C THR A 9 1.69 9.27 -7.89
N ARG A 10 1.32 8.96 -9.13
CA ARG A 10 -0.08 8.74 -9.54
C ARG A 10 -0.74 7.54 -8.85
N VAL A 11 0.07 6.57 -8.39
CA VAL A 11 -0.41 5.30 -7.83
C VAL A 11 0.01 5.06 -6.38
N ILE A 12 0.77 5.97 -5.75
CA ILE A 12 1.19 5.84 -4.35
C ILE A 12 0.03 5.67 -3.37
N GLY A 13 -1.15 6.22 -3.71
CA GLY A 13 -2.38 6.08 -2.94
C GLY A 13 -2.77 4.63 -2.65
N ILE A 14 -2.42 3.70 -3.52
CA ILE A 14 -2.67 2.27 -3.32
C ILE A 14 -2.00 1.80 -2.03
N LEU A 15 -0.70 2.09 -1.87
CA LEU A 15 0.03 1.77 -0.64
C LEU A 15 -0.47 2.56 0.56
N MET A 16 -0.86 3.83 0.39
CA MET A 16 -1.34 4.66 1.52
C MET A 16 -2.58 4.06 2.16
N HIS A 17 -3.53 3.56 1.37
CA HIS A 17 -4.81 3.03 1.85
C HIS A 17 -4.76 1.57 2.31
N SER A 18 -3.72 0.81 1.96
CA SER A 18 -3.51 -0.56 2.46
C SER A 18 -3.27 -0.60 3.98
N PHE A 19 -3.28 -1.80 4.56
CA PHE A 19 -2.87 -2.00 5.95
C PHE A 19 -1.42 -1.55 6.21
N LYS A 20 -1.10 -1.38 7.48
CA LYS A 20 0.22 -1.00 7.99
C LYS A 20 0.60 -1.92 9.14
N GLU A 21 1.89 -2.15 9.30
CA GLU A 21 2.45 -2.93 10.41
C GLU A 21 3.49 -2.09 11.16
N TYR A 22 3.43 -2.12 12.48
CA TYR A 22 4.30 -1.35 13.36
C TYR A 22 4.88 -2.22 14.46
N ILE A 23 6.09 -1.86 14.89
CA ILE A 23 6.63 -2.20 16.20
C ILE A 23 6.56 -0.94 17.05
N GLY A 24 5.92 -1.05 18.21
CA GLY A 24 5.73 0.06 19.15
C GLY A 24 6.26 -0.28 20.53
N LEU A 25 6.80 0.72 21.21
CA LEU A 25 7.14 0.66 22.63
C LEU A 25 6.13 1.51 23.39
N MET A 26 5.34 0.86 24.24
CA MET A 26 4.39 1.52 25.15
C MET A 26 4.99 1.57 26.55
N GLU A 27 4.87 2.71 27.21
CA GLU A 27 5.27 2.87 28.61
C GLU A 27 4.05 3.16 29.48
N LEU A 28 3.84 2.30 30.47
CA LEU A 28 2.80 2.39 31.49
C LEU A 28 3.18 3.42 32.55
N HIS A 29 2.21 4.17 33.10
CA HIS A 29 2.50 5.17 34.13
C HIS A 29 2.56 4.59 35.55
N GLY A 30 2.30 3.29 35.71
CA GLY A 30 2.36 2.56 36.98
C GLY A 30 2.61 1.08 36.75
N ASP A 31 2.86 0.36 37.84
CA ASP A 31 3.17 -1.07 37.81
C ASP A 31 1.88 -1.89 37.65
N VAL A 32 1.91 -2.86 36.73
CA VAL A 32 0.75 -3.67 36.37
C VAL A 32 1.25 -5.08 36.07
N ASP A 33 0.48 -6.06 36.54
CA ASP A 33 0.62 -7.44 36.11
C ASP A 33 0.52 -7.59 34.57
N ILE A 34 1.47 -8.31 33.99
CA ILE A 34 1.60 -8.45 32.53
C ILE A 34 0.41 -9.18 31.92
N ASP A 35 -0.19 -10.15 32.63
CA ASP A 35 -1.35 -10.88 32.10
C ASP A 35 -2.55 -9.95 31.93
N ARG A 36 -2.71 -8.97 32.83
CA ARG A 36 -3.73 -7.92 32.66
C ARG A 36 -3.48 -7.09 31.40
N VAL A 37 -2.24 -6.70 31.13
CA VAL A 37 -1.88 -5.93 29.93
C VAL A 37 -2.16 -6.75 28.67
N LEU A 38 -1.72 -8.01 28.64
CA LEU A 38 -1.95 -8.93 27.52
C LEU A 38 -3.44 -9.12 27.23
N ASN A 39 -4.25 -9.33 28.27
CA ASN A 39 -5.69 -9.47 28.14
C ASN A 39 -6.35 -8.21 27.58
N VAL A 40 -5.99 -7.03 28.08
CA VAL A 40 -6.51 -5.75 27.57
C VAL A 40 -6.10 -5.54 26.11
N MET A 41 -4.84 -5.79 25.75
CA MET A 41 -4.37 -5.61 24.38
C MET A 41 -5.12 -6.52 23.39
N ARG A 42 -5.44 -7.76 23.77
CA ARG A 42 -6.24 -8.69 22.95
C ARG A 42 -7.65 -8.16 22.67
N MET A 43 -8.25 -7.40 23.59
CA MET A 43 -9.58 -6.80 23.40
C MET A 43 -9.63 -5.77 22.26
N PHE A 44 -8.48 -5.22 21.85
CA PHE A 44 -8.41 -4.27 20.74
C PHE A 44 -8.33 -4.93 19.36
N ILE A 45 -8.21 -6.27 19.28
CA ILE A 45 -8.23 -6.98 17.99
C ILE A 45 -9.65 -6.91 17.42
N GLY A 46 -9.76 -6.49 16.15
CA GLY A 46 -11.02 -6.23 15.47
C GLY A 46 -11.35 -4.74 15.37
N LYS A 47 -12.65 -4.42 15.34
CA LYS A 47 -13.13 -3.04 15.13
C LYS A 47 -13.03 -2.22 16.41
N ILE A 48 -12.30 -1.12 16.35
CA ILE A 48 -12.12 -0.15 17.43
C ILE A 48 -12.62 1.23 17.01
N TYR A 49 -12.93 2.06 18.00
CA TYR A 49 -13.34 3.44 17.79
C TYR A 49 -12.18 4.38 18.09
N GLN A 50 -11.85 5.24 17.13
CA GLN A 50 -10.84 6.26 17.32
C GLN A 50 -11.35 7.63 16.93
N ARG A 51 -10.97 8.63 17.71
CA ARG A 51 -11.05 10.04 17.32
C ARG A 51 -9.62 10.53 17.08
N PRO A 52 -9.31 11.10 15.90
CA PRO A 52 -8.00 11.68 15.65
C PRO A 52 -7.54 12.62 16.77
N PRO A 53 -6.24 12.64 17.10
CA PRO A 53 -5.69 13.57 18.08
C PRO A 53 -5.81 15.02 17.59
N LEU A 54 -5.65 15.98 18.50
CA LEU A 54 -5.68 17.41 18.16
C LEU A 54 -4.68 17.76 17.05
N ARG A 55 -3.48 17.18 17.11
CA ARG A 55 -2.47 17.28 16.06
C ARG A 55 -2.68 16.17 15.03
N SER A 56 -3.55 16.41 14.05
CA SER A 56 -3.78 15.51 12.92
C SER A 56 -4.08 16.29 11.64
N SER A 57 -3.76 15.69 10.49
CA SER A 57 -4.04 16.27 9.16
C SER A 57 -5.45 16.01 8.65
N VAL A 58 -6.34 15.45 9.49
CA VAL A 58 -7.69 15.04 9.10
C VAL A 58 -8.72 15.60 10.08
N LYS A 59 -9.96 15.80 9.60
CA LYS A 59 -11.06 16.27 10.45
C LYS A 59 -11.22 15.36 11.67
N ARG A 60 -11.25 15.98 12.85
CA ARG A 60 -11.44 15.30 14.13
C ARG A 60 -12.89 14.83 14.30
N SER A 61 -13.18 13.65 13.81
CA SER A 61 -14.47 12.95 13.93
C SER A 61 -14.26 11.55 14.48
N LEU A 62 -15.29 10.94 15.08
CA LEU A 62 -15.25 9.53 15.45
C LEU A 62 -15.19 8.67 14.19
N ARG A 63 -14.32 7.66 14.19
CA ARG A 63 -14.12 6.73 13.08
C ARG A 63 -13.95 5.33 13.62
N VAL A 64 -14.45 4.35 12.87
CA VAL A 64 -14.15 2.95 13.10
C VAL A 64 -12.84 2.62 12.39
N LYS A 65 -11.95 1.91 13.08
CA LYS A 65 -10.72 1.37 12.53
C LYS A 65 -10.57 -0.08 12.92
N GLU A 66 -9.87 -0.86 12.12
CA GLU A 66 -9.65 -2.27 12.40
C GLU A 66 -8.20 -2.55 12.78
N ILE A 67 -8.02 -3.28 13.87
CA ILE A 67 -6.75 -3.91 14.24
C ILE A 67 -6.83 -5.37 13.82
N TYR A 68 -5.96 -5.78 12.91
CA TYR A 68 -5.94 -7.14 12.39
C TYR A 68 -5.22 -8.10 13.34
N SER A 69 -4.15 -7.66 14.00
CA SER A 69 -3.43 -8.43 15.01
C SER A 69 -2.64 -7.52 15.95
N ILE A 70 -2.45 -7.98 17.19
CA ILE A 70 -1.54 -7.39 18.19
C ILE A 70 -0.80 -8.55 18.85
N ASP A 71 0.52 -8.48 18.84
CA ASP A 71 1.41 -9.46 19.45
C ASP A 71 2.36 -8.71 20.41
N VAL A 72 2.34 -9.05 21.70
CA VAL A 72 3.34 -8.54 22.66
C VAL A 72 4.60 -9.38 22.50
N LEU A 73 5.71 -8.69 22.25
CA LEU A 73 7.00 -9.32 21.97
C LEU A 73 7.83 -9.47 23.25
N GLU A 74 7.83 -8.43 24.07
CA GLU A 74 8.63 -8.33 25.29
C GLU A 74 7.96 -7.36 26.27
N SER A 75 8.17 -7.57 27.56
CA SER A 75 7.79 -6.61 28.58
C SER A 75 8.82 -6.61 29.70
N GLU A 76 9.30 -5.41 30.04
CA GLU A 76 10.27 -5.19 31.10
C GLU A 76 9.81 -4.02 31.97
N GLY A 77 9.48 -4.31 33.24
CA GLY A 77 8.93 -3.32 34.16
C GLY A 77 7.65 -2.66 33.62
N ARG A 78 7.75 -1.37 33.26
CA ARG A 78 6.63 -0.58 32.74
C ARG A 78 6.62 -0.47 31.21
N GLU A 79 7.61 -1.06 30.55
CA GLU A 79 7.76 -1.03 29.11
C GLU A 79 7.17 -2.29 28.48
N VAL A 80 6.41 -2.10 27.41
CA VAL A 80 5.75 -3.17 26.66
C VAL A 80 6.06 -2.98 25.19
N LEU A 81 6.85 -3.89 24.64
CA LEU A 81 7.17 -3.95 23.22
C LEU A 81 6.13 -4.81 22.50
N PHE A 82 5.53 -4.26 21.45
CA PHE A 82 4.47 -4.96 20.72
C PHE A 82 4.57 -4.74 19.21
N ARG A 83 4.09 -5.73 18.46
CA ARG A 83 3.84 -5.67 17.03
C ARG A 83 2.33 -5.52 16.79
N VAL A 84 1.95 -4.64 15.87
CA VAL A 84 0.55 -4.41 15.53
C VAL A 84 0.37 -4.29 14.02
N LYS A 85 -0.62 -5.02 13.48
CA LYS A 85 -1.09 -4.88 12.11
C LYS A 85 -2.46 -4.22 12.12
N CYS A 86 -2.62 -3.10 11.42
CA CYS A 86 -3.84 -2.29 11.48
C CYS A 86 -4.24 -1.69 10.14
N GLU A 87 -5.49 -1.27 10.03
CA GLU A 87 -6.02 -0.49 8.93
C GLU A 87 -5.27 0.84 8.77
N SER A 88 -5.20 1.37 7.55
CA SER A 88 -4.62 2.70 7.30
C SER A 88 -5.34 3.79 8.10
N GLY A 89 -4.56 4.73 8.63
CA GLY A 89 -5.10 5.85 9.44
C GLY A 89 -5.45 5.48 10.89
N THR A 90 -5.08 4.29 11.35
CA THR A 90 -5.10 3.94 12.77
C THR A 90 -4.03 4.73 13.53
N TYR A 91 -4.42 5.37 14.64
CA TYR A 91 -3.50 6.13 15.49
C TYR A 91 -2.94 5.24 16.60
N ILE A 92 -1.71 4.74 16.42
CA ILE A 92 -1.07 3.86 17.42
C ILE A 92 -0.87 4.57 18.77
N ARG A 93 -0.58 5.88 18.76
CA ARG A 93 -0.52 6.69 19.99
C ARG A 93 -1.83 6.66 20.78
N LYS A 94 -2.97 6.70 20.08
CA LYS A 94 -4.30 6.62 20.70
C LYS A 94 -4.59 5.21 21.21
N LEU A 95 -4.17 4.19 20.47
CA LEU A 95 -4.23 2.79 20.92
C LEU A 95 -3.49 2.61 22.26
N CYS A 96 -2.23 3.05 22.38
CA CYS A 96 -1.48 2.97 23.64
C CYS A 96 -2.20 3.69 24.80
N HIS A 97 -2.72 4.89 24.54
CA HIS A 97 -3.49 5.64 25.53
C HIS A 97 -4.73 4.87 26.00
N ASP A 98 -5.50 4.28 25.07
CA ASP A 98 -6.74 3.57 25.38
C ASP A 98 -6.46 2.24 26.10
N VAL A 99 -5.37 1.55 25.76
CA VAL A 99 -4.86 0.41 26.55
C VAL A 99 -4.56 0.85 27.97
N GLY A 100 -3.81 1.96 28.15
CA GLY A 100 -3.48 2.50 29.47
C GLY A 100 -4.72 2.84 30.32
N LEU A 101 -5.77 3.36 29.70
CA LEU A 101 -7.04 3.63 30.39
C LEU A 101 -7.73 2.35 30.90
N LEU A 102 -7.76 1.30 30.09
CA LEU A 102 -8.41 0.03 30.46
C LEU A 102 -7.58 -0.77 31.49
N VAL A 103 -6.26 -0.67 31.41
CA VAL A 103 -5.36 -1.23 32.42
C VAL A 103 -5.46 -0.46 33.75
N GLY A 104 -5.78 0.84 33.70
CA GLY A 104 -6.14 1.66 34.87
C GLY A 104 -5.00 2.52 35.43
N VAL A 105 -3.78 2.36 34.93
CA VAL A 105 -2.62 3.19 35.34
C VAL A 105 -2.33 4.32 34.36
N GLY A 106 -2.88 4.28 33.14
CA GLY A 106 -2.48 5.18 32.05
C GLY A 106 -1.23 4.67 31.31
N ALA A 107 -1.10 5.07 30.05
CA ALA A 107 0.04 4.69 29.24
C ALA A 107 0.25 5.67 28.08
N HIS A 108 1.45 5.67 27.54
CA HIS A 108 1.78 6.45 26.36
C HIS A 108 2.70 5.68 25.41
N MET A 109 2.69 6.09 24.15
CA MET A 109 3.59 5.55 23.14
C MET A 109 4.93 6.27 23.24
N ARG A 110 5.99 5.53 23.58
CA ARG A 110 7.36 6.02 23.71
C ARG A 110 8.07 6.01 22.35
N GLU A 111 8.03 4.86 21.68
CA GLU A 111 8.64 4.68 20.36
C GLU A 111 7.68 4.03 19.38
N LEU A 112 7.90 4.29 18.09
CA LEU A 112 7.14 3.68 17.03
C LEU A 112 7.97 3.58 15.75
N ARG A 113 8.08 2.36 15.23
CA ARG A 113 8.69 2.08 13.94
C ARG A 113 7.68 1.38 13.04
N ARG A 114 7.48 1.90 11.84
CA ARG A 114 6.67 1.22 10.82
C ARG A 114 7.53 0.21 10.08
N VAL A 115 7.18 -1.07 10.20
CA VAL A 115 7.94 -2.19 9.63
C VAL A 115 7.35 -2.69 8.31
N ALA A 116 6.07 -2.40 8.03
CA ALA A 116 5.49 -2.71 6.73
C ALA A 116 4.40 -1.73 6.27
N VAL A 117 4.25 -1.65 4.94
CA VAL A 117 3.17 -0.98 4.22
C VAL A 117 2.70 -1.91 3.10
N ALA A 118 1.47 -2.43 3.21
CA ALA A 118 1.01 -3.49 2.30
C ALA A 118 2.02 -4.66 2.27
N HIS A 119 2.49 -5.04 1.08
CA HIS A 119 3.50 -6.07 0.87
C HIS A 119 4.95 -5.56 0.99
N LEU A 120 5.18 -4.25 1.12
CA LEU A 120 6.52 -3.68 1.29
C LEU A 120 6.92 -3.77 2.77
N ARG A 121 8.01 -4.47 3.05
CA ARG A 121 8.53 -4.76 4.39
C ARG A 121 9.93 -4.17 4.55
N GLU A 122 10.39 -4.01 5.79
CA GLU A 122 11.68 -3.35 6.08
C GLU A 122 12.92 -4.17 5.68
N ASP A 123 12.77 -5.46 5.43
CA ASP A 123 13.79 -6.37 4.91
C ASP A 123 13.94 -6.30 3.38
N LEU A 124 13.06 -5.56 2.70
CA LEU A 124 13.02 -5.47 1.25
C LEU A 124 13.01 -4.01 0.80
N PHE A 125 13.98 -3.65 -0.06
CA PHE A 125 14.01 -2.36 -0.75
C PHE A 125 13.97 -1.14 0.19
N ILE A 126 14.73 -1.20 1.28
CA ILE A 126 14.94 -0.08 2.19
C ILE A 126 16.29 0.57 1.91
N SER A 127 16.29 1.90 1.87
CA SER A 127 17.51 2.70 1.83
C SER A 127 17.38 3.87 2.79
N THR A 128 18.48 4.18 3.45
CA THR A 128 18.65 5.36 4.29
C THR A 128 18.87 6.60 3.41
N MET A 129 18.65 7.79 3.99
CA MET A 129 18.93 9.04 3.26
C MET A 129 20.43 9.21 2.93
N HIS A 130 21.32 8.60 3.72
CA HIS A 130 22.75 8.60 3.45
C HIS A 130 23.07 7.80 2.17
N GLU A 131 22.53 6.59 2.04
CA GLU A 131 22.70 5.77 0.83
C GLU A 131 22.10 6.44 -0.41
N VAL A 132 20.93 7.09 -0.28
CA VAL A 132 20.34 7.88 -1.36
C VAL A 132 21.26 9.03 -1.78
N SER A 133 21.82 9.75 -0.81
CA SER A 133 22.74 10.87 -1.08
C SER A 133 24.02 10.41 -1.76
N GLU A 134 24.59 9.29 -1.32
CA GLU A 134 25.79 8.70 -1.91
C GLU A 134 25.54 8.21 -3.33
N ALA A 135 24.45 7.47 -3.57
CA ALA A 135 24.09 6.99 -4.90
C ALA A 135 23.95 8.14 -5.90
N LEU A 136 23.32 9.25 -5.48
CA LEU A 136 23.20 10.45 -6.32
C LEU A 136 24.57 11.12 -6.60
N TYR A 137 25.46 11.16 -5.61
CA TYR A 137 26.79 11.73 -5.80
C TYR A 137 27.63 10.91 -6.79
N ILE A 138 27.65 9.58 -6.63
CA ILE A 138 28.40 8.68 -7.50
C ILE A 138 27.91 8.79 -8.95
N TRP A 139 26.60 8.76 -9.16
CA TRP A 139 26.03 8.91 -10.49
C TRP A 139 26.37 10.27 -11.12
N ARG A 140 26.24 11.37 -10.38
CA ARG A 140 26.53 12.72 -10.92
C ARG A 140 28.00 12.95 -11.23
N LYS A 141 28.90 12.39 -10.40
CA LYS A 141 30.34 12.65 -10.52
C LYS A 141 31.04 11.70 -11.48
N TYR A 142 30.63 10.44 -11.50
CA TYR A 142 31.32 9.37 -12.22
C TYR A 142 30.46 8.74 -13.32
N GLY A 143 29.17 9.07 -13.41
CA GLY A 143 28.25 8.50 -14.40
C GLY A 143 27.78 7.08 -14.08
N ASP A 144 28.19 6.50 -12.96
CA ASP A 144 27.83 5.15 -12.53
C ASP A 144 26.47 5.15 -11.81
N ASP A 145 25.47 4.47 -12.39
CA ASP A 145 24.11 4.38 -11.87
C ASP A 145 23.84 3.10 -11.05
N SER A 146 24.86 2.26 -10.80
CA SER A 146 24.72 0.98 -10.11
C SER A 146 24.07 1.11 -8.73
N LEU A 147 24.55 2.04 -7.89
CA LEU A 147 23.97 2.33 -6.58
C LEU A 147 22.57 2.94 -6.70
N LEU A 148 22.33 3.77 -7.72
CA LEU A 148 21.03 4.40 -7.93
C LEU A 148 19.96 3.36 -8.26
N ARG A 149 20.29 2.31 -9.02
CA ARG A 149 19.41 1.18 -9.34
C ARG A 149 19.07 0.32 -8.12
N ASN A 150 19.89 0.34 -7.08
CA ASN A 150 19.60 -0.34 -5.81
C ASN A 150 18.66 0.47 -4.91
N VAL A 151 18.81 1.80 -4.93
CA VAL A 151 18.01 2.72 -4.11
C VAL A 151 16.65 3.03 -4.73
N VAL A 152 16.58 3.12 -6.06
CA VAL A 152 15.34 3.44 -6.80
C VAL A 152 14.75 2.18 -7.38
N VAL A 153 13.63 1.75 -6.81
CA VAL A 153 12.89 0.58 -7.28
C VAL A 153 11.82 0.93 -8.33
N PRO A 154 11.50 0.00 -9.25
CA PRO A 154 10.42 0.18 -10.22
C PRO A 154 9.05 0.47 -9.57
N GLY A 155 8.27 1.37 -10.19
CA GLY A 155 6.96 1.77 -9.69
C GLY A 155 5.93 0.63 -9.66
N GLU A 156 6.15 -0.41 -10.45
CA GLU A 156 5.41 -1.67 -10.50
C GLU A 156 5.29 -2.33 -9.12
N PHE A 157 6.30 -2.18 -8.26
CA PHE A 157 6.25 -2.71 -6.90
C PHE A 157 5.14 -2.07 -6.06
N ILE A 158 4.65 -0.87 -6.37
CA ILE A 158 3.54 -0.24 -5.65
C ILE A 158 2.25 -1.08 -5.77
N VAL A 159 2.06 -1.72 -6.92
CA VAL A 159 0.84 -2.45 -7.28
C VAL A 159 0.96 -3.96 -7.17
N ALA A 160 2.08 -4.48 -6.65
CA ALA A 160 2.38 -5.91 -6.69
C ALA A 160 1.39 -6.79 -5.91
N HIS A 161 0.61 -6.25 -4.96
CA HIS A 161 -0.44 -6.99 -4.25
C HIS A 161 -1.80 -6.98 -4.95
N LEU A 162 -2.01 -6.16 -5.99
CA LEU A 162 -3.27 -6.11 -6.73
C LEU A 162 -3.37 -7.32 -7.69
N PRO A 163 -4.58 -7.81 -8.02
CA PRO A 163 -4.77 -8.69 -9.16
C PRO A 163 -4.33 -8.02 -10.46
N LYS A 164 -3.79 -8.79 -11.41
CA LYS A 164 -3.21 -8.28 -12.66
C LYS A 164 -4.03 -8.69 -13.88
N VAL A 165 -4.09 -7.78 -14.85
CA VAL A 165 -4.59 -8.02 -16.21
C VAL A 165 -3.47 -7.62 -17.17
N MET A 166 -2.88 -8.60 -17.84
CA MET A 166 -1.86 -8.41 -18.86
C MET A 166 -2.54 -8.15 -20.20
N VAL A 167 -2.15 -7.07 -20.88
CA VAL A 167 -2.77 -6.65 -22.14
C VAL A 167 -1.87 -6.89 -23.34
N LYS A 168 -2.49 -7.11 -24.50
CA LYS A 168 -1.80 -7.18 -25.79
C LYS A 168 -1.19 -5.82 -26.13
N ASP A 169 -0.05 -5.81 -26.82
CA ASP A 169 0.63 -4.60 -27.27
C ASP A 169 -0.31 -3.63 -28.03
N SER A 170 -1.25 -4.17 -28.81
CA SER A 170 -2.24 -3.39 -29.57
C SER A 170 -3.20 -2.56 -28.72
N ALA A 171 -3.36 -2.90 -27.45
CA ALA A 171 -4.24 -2.21 -26.50
C ALA A 171 -3.49 -1.18 -25.64
N VAL A 172 -2.16 -1.27 -25.52
CA VAL A 172 -1.37 -0.47 -24.57
C VAL A 172 -1.51 1.03 -24.82
N ASP A 173 -1.24 1.48 -26.05
CA ASP A 173 -1.29 2.91 -26.38
C ASP A 173 -2.71 3.50 -26.26
N ALA A 174 -3.74 2.71 -26.57
CA ALA A 174 -5.13 3.14 -26.39
C ALA A 174 -5.44 3.42 -24.91
N ILE A 175 -5.00 2.53 -24.01
CA ILE A 175 -5.18 2.69 -22.56
C ILE A 175 -4.33 3.86 -22.03
N ALA A 176 -3.12 4.04 -22.56
CA ALA A 176 -2.27 5.19 -22.23
C ALA A 176 -2.95 6.53 -22.60
N HIS A 177 -3.81 6.54 -23.62
CA HIS A 177 -4.67 7.67 -23.99
C HIS A 177 -6.02 7.71 -23.25
N GLY A 178 -6.25 6.81 -22.29
CA GLY A 178 -7.44 6.81 -21.43
C GLY A 178 -8.60 5.93 -21.90
N ALA A 179 -8.41 5.07 -22.91
CA ALA A 179 -9.44 4.12 -23.31
C ALA A 179 -9.72 3.07 -22.21
N GLN A 180 -10.99 2.67 -22.08
CA GLN A 180 -11.39 1.57 -21.21
C GLN A 180 -10.84 0.23 -21.74
N LEU A 181 -10.55 -0.71 -20.84
CA LEU A 181 -10.02 -2.02 -21.26
C LEU A 181 -11.17 -2.97 -21.59
N ALA A 182 -11.32 -3.27 -22.88
CA ALA A 182 -12.24 -4.27 -23.38
C ALA A 182 -11.62 -5.68 -23.40
N VAL A 183 -12.47 -6.71 -23.30
CA VAL A 183 -12.04 -8.12 -23.25
C VAL A 183 -11.07 -8.53 -24.38
N PRO A 184 -11.25 -8.12 -25.66
CA PRO A 184 -10.32 -8.50 -26.73
C PRO A 184 -8.87 -8.03 -26.53
N GLY A 185 -8.66 -6.99 -25.73
CA GLY A 185 -7.35 -6.43 -25.41
C GLY A 185 -6.60 -7.20 -24.32
N ILE A 186 -7.27 -8.12 -23.62
CA ILE A 186 -6.69 -8.94 -22.55
C ILE A 186 -5.94 -10.12 -23.18
N ALA A 187 -4.74 -10.37 -22.66
CA ALA A 187 -3.94 -11.56 -23.00
C ALA A 187 -3.95 -12.59 -21.86
N ILE A 188 -3.72 -12.13 -20.62
CA ILE A 188 -3.65 -12.98 -19.43
C ILE A 188 -4.28 -12.20 -18.26
N PHE A 189 -4.95 -12.88 -17.32
CA PHE A 189 -5.52 -12.24 -16.15
C PHE A 189 -5.45 -13.14 -14.92
N SER A 190 -5.56 -12.55 -13.74
CA SER A 190 -5.55 -13.27 -12.46
C SER A 190 -6.91 -13.90 -12.16
N ASN A 191 -6.94 -15.16 -11.72
CA ASN A 191 -8.18 -15.84 -11.33
C ASN A 191 -8.87 -15.20 -10.11
N SER A 192 -8.11 -14.44 -9.31
CA SER A 192 -8.59 -13.72 -8.12
C SER A 192 -9.34 -12.42 -8.41
N ILE A 193 -9.59 -12.08 -9.68
CA ILE A 193 -10.35 -10.87 -10.04
C ILE A 193 -11.81 -11.07 -9.67
N VAL A 194 -12.31 -10.16 -8.83
CA VAL A 194 -13.71 -10.08 -8.43
C VAL A 194 -14.25 -8.74 -8.90
N LYS A 195 -15.51 -8.73 -9.36
CA LYS A 195 -16.17 -7.51 -9.80
C LYS A 195 -16.12 -6.42 -8.72
N GLY A 196 -15.72 -5.23 -9.14
CA GLY A 196 -15.55 -4.05 -8.30
C GLY A 196 -14.19 -3.94 -7.59
N CYS A 197 -13.33 -4.96 -7.64
CA CYS A 197 -11.98 -4.85 -7.08
C CYS A 197 -11.08 -3.98 -7.96
N ARG A 198 -10.04 -3.40 -7.36
CA ARG A 198 -9.00 -2.69 -8.10
C ARG A 198 -8.01 -3.68 -8.70
N VAL A 199 -7.62 -3.46 -9.95
CA VAL A 199 -6.67 -4.30 -10.69
C VAL A 199 -5.54 -3.45 -11.29
N ALA A 200 -4.38 -4.05 -11.45
CA ALA A 200 -3.25 -3.47 -12.19
C ALA A 200 -3.26 -3.97 -13.64
N ILE A 201 -3.18 -3.05 -14.59
CA ILE A 201 -3.13 -3.33 -16.01
C ILE A 201 -1.67 -3.23 -16.45
N MET A 202 -1.13 -4.33 -16.96
CA MET A 202 0.29 -4.51 -17.19
C MET A 202 0.55 -4.88 -18.66
N THR A 203 1.70 -4.52 -19.21
CA THR A 203 2.15 -5.09 -20.49
C THR A 203 2.61 -6.54 -20.29
N LEU A 204 2.72 -7.31 -21.36
CA LEU A 204 3.32 -8.65 -21.30
C LEU A 204 4.79 -8.67 -20.82
N LYS A 205 5.46 -7.51 -20.84
CA LYS A 205 6.83 -7.32 -20.32
C LYS A 205 6.87 -6.98 -18.83
N GLY A 206 5.71 -6.86 -18.18
CA GLY A 206 5.61 -6.54 -16.76
C GLY A 206 5.64 -5.04 -16.43
N GLU A 207 5.43 -4.16 -17.42
CA GLU A 207 5.39 -2.71 -17.20
C GLU A 207 3.99 -2.26 -16.79
N LEU A 208 3.87 -1.35 -15.82
CA LEU A 208 2.57 -0.84 -15.38
C LEU A 208 2.00 0.18 -16.38
N VAL A 209 0.88 -0.17 -17.02
CA VAL A 209 0.17 0.73 -17.93
C VAL A 209 -0.76 1.66 -17.16
N ALA A 210 -1.65 1.07 -16.35
CA ALA A 210 -2.70 1.77 -15.62
C ALA A 210 -3.22 0.96 -14.43
N ILE A 211 -4.02 1.59 -13.59
CA ILE A 211 -4.88 0.92 -12.62
C ILE A 211 -6.36 1.19 -12.95
N GLY A 212 -7.21 0.25 -12.59
CA GLY A 212 -8.64 0.36 -12.85
C GLY A 212 -9.49 -0.51 -11.92
N LYS A 213 -10.80 -0.36 -12.04
CA LYS A 213 -11.80 -1.13 -11.34
C LYS A 213 -12.35 -2.22 -12.26
N ALA A 214 -12.31 -3.48 -11.82
CA ALA A 214 -12.87 -4.57 -12.60
C ALA A 214 -14.39 -4.43 -12.68
N VAL A 215 -14.95 -4.42 -13.89
CA VAL A 215 -16.39 -4.47 -14.12
C VAL A 215 -16.89 -5.88 -14.44
N MET A 216 -15.95 -6.77 -14.78
CA MET A 216 -16.18 -8.20 -14.93
C MET A 216 -15.35 -8.98 -13.90
N ASP A 217 -15.86 -10.10 -13.42
CA ASP A 217 -15.05 -11.09 -12.67
C ASP A 217 -14.24 -12.00 -13.61
N SER A 218 -13.36 -12.84 -13.05
CA SER A 218 -12.50 -13.73 -13.84
C SER A 218 -13.27 -14.69 -14.75
N LYS A 219 -14.44 -15.20 -14.33
CA LYS A 219 -15.27 -16.13 -15.12
C LYS A 219 -16.02 -15.39 -16.22
N GLU A 220 -16.48 -14.18 -15.95
CA GLU A 220 -17.12 -13.31 -16.93
C GLU A 220 -16.13 -12.92 -18.04
N ILE A 221 -14.89 -12.56 -17.68
CA ILE A 221 -13.82 -12.25 -18.65
C ILE A 221 -13.55 -13.46 -19.55
N GLU A 222 -13.46 -14.66 -18.98
CA GLU A 222 -13.17 -15.90 -19.73
C GLU A 222 -14.26 -16.25 -20.75
N ARG A 223 -15.53 -16.02 -20.41
CA ARG A 223 -16.69 -16.40 -21.25
C ARG A 223 -17.08 -15.35 -22.27
N SER A 224 -16.59 -14.12 -22.12
CA SER A 224 -17.01 -12.98 -22.95
C SER A 224 -16.05 -12.77 -24.10
N GLU A 225 -16.57 -12.50 -25.30
CA GLU A 225 -15.74 -12.10 -26.45
C GLU A 225 -15.65 -10.57 -26.62
N LYS A 226 -16.57 -9.82 -25.97
CA LYS A 226 -16.73 -8.37 -26.10
C LYS A 226 -17.14 -7.76 -24.75
N GLY A 227 -17.12 -6.43 -24.69
CA GLY A 227 -17.50 -5.67 -23.50
C GLY A 227 -16.28 -5.09 -22.77
N ILE A 228 -16.55 -4.11 -21.91
CA ILE A 228 -15.54 -3.52 -21.03
C ILE A 228 -15.34 -4.47 -19.85
N ALA A 229 -14.07 -4.83 -19.59
CA ALA A 229 -13.67 -5.69 -18.48
C ALA A 229 -13.12 -4.88 -17.30
N VAL A 230 -12.44 -3.76 -17.58
CA VAL A 230 -11.87 -2.88 -16.55
C VAL A 230 -12.12 -1.42 -16.91
N GLU A 231 -12.67 -0.69 -15.94
CA GLU A 231 -12.79 0.77 -16.01
C GLU A 231 -11.49 1.43 -15.50
N ILE A 232 -10.83 2.23 -16.32
CA ILE A 232 -9.57 2.91 -15.98
C ILE A 232 -9.82 4.01 -14.95
N GLU A 233 -9.10 3.95 -13.84
CA GLU A 233 -9.11 4.99 -12.81
C GLU A 233 -7.91 5.94 -12.96
N ARG A 234 -6.74 5.39 -13.32
CA ARG A 234 -5.51 6.18 -13.45
C ARG A 234 -4.52 5.55 -14.43
N VAL A 235 -4.07 6.34 -15.40
CA VAL A 235 -3.00 5.96 -16.33
C VAL A 235 -1.62 6.33 -15.76
N VAL A 236 -0.67 5.41 -15.85
CA VAL A 236 0.71 5.56 -15.37
C VAL A 236 1.69 5.69 -16.53
N MET A 237 1.56 4.82 -17.54
CA MET A 237 2.42 4.82 -18.73
C MET A 237 2.17 6.06 -19.59
N GLU A 238 3.24 6.58 -20.20
CA GLU A 238 3.13 7.68 -21.15
C GLU A 238 2.57 7.20 -22.50
N PRO A 239 1.73 8.03 -23.15
CA PRO A 239 1.33 7.80 -24.53
C PRO A 239 2.53 7.66 -25.47
N ASN A 240 2.37 6.92 -26.57
CA ASN A 240 3.36 6.73 -27.63
C ASN A 240 4.62 5.93 -27.25
N ILE A 241 4.69 5.31 -26.07
CA ILE A 241 5.73 4.31 -25.77
C ILE A 241 5.52 3.05 -26.64
N TYR A 242 4.26 2.66 -26.85
CA TYR A 242 3.85 1.62 -27.78
C TYR A 242 3.22 2.25 -29.03
N PRO A 243 3.35 1.62 -30.21
CA PRO A 243 2.80 2.19 -31.43
C PRO A 243 1.27 2.20 -31.39
N ARG A 244 0.69 3.24 -31.98
CA ARG A 244 -0.76 3.37 -32.12
C ARG A 244 -1.31 2.32 -33.08
N MET A 245 -1.97 1.30 -32.55
CA MET A 245 -2.56 0.21 -33.33
C MET A 245 -4.10 0.24 -33.39
N TRP A 246 -4.73 1.23 -32.77
CA TRP A 246 -6.18 1.39 -32.78
C TRP A 246 -6.62 2.38 -33.87
N LYS A 247 -7.64 1.99 -34.65
CA LYS A 247 -8.21 2.84 -35.70
C LYS A 247 -9.12 3.89 -35.06
N ARG A 248 -8.83 5.17 -35.29
CA ARG A 248 -9.82 6.24 -35.06
C ARG A 248 -10.88 6.07 -36.15
N LYS A 249 -12.15 5.85 -35.80
CA LYS A 249 -13.22 6.10 -36.78
C LYS A 249 -13.08 7.57 -37.17
N GLN A 250 -12.81 7.84 -38.45
CA GLN A 250 -12.99 9.19 -39.00
C GLN A 250 -14.49 9.47 -38.88
N THR A 251 -14.85 10.31 -37.92
CA THR A 251 -16.11 11.07 -37.93
C THR A 251 -15.92 12.27 -38.82
#